data_AF-W4VQ76-F1
#
_entry.id   AF-W4VQ76-F1
#
_cell.length_a   1.000
_cell.length_b   1.000
_cell.length_c   1.000
_cell.angle_alpha   90.00
_cell.angle_beta   90.00
_cell.angle_gamma   90.00
#
_symmetry.space_group_name_H-M   'P 1'
#
loop_
_entity.id
_entity.type
_entity.pdbx_description
1 polymer ?
#
loop_
_entity_poly.entity_id
_entity_poly.type
_entity_poly.pdbx_seq_one_letter_code
_entity_poly.pdbx_strand_id
1 'polypeptide(L)' 'MRVRKAIIPAAGLGTRFLPATKAQPKEMLPIVDKPTLQYIIEEAVKSGIEEILIITGRNKKVLRTILINL' A
#
# COMPACT_ATOMS: atom_id res chain seq x y z
N MET A 1 17.25 20.74 -0.89
CA MET A 1 16.93 19.63 0.04
C MET A 1 16.42 18.45 -0.81
N ARG A 2 16.88 17.20 -0.59
CA ARG A 2 16.36 16.02 -1.32
C ARG A 2 15.24 15.36 -0.50
N VAL A 3 14.14 14.99 -1.16
CA VAL A 3 13.04 14.24 -0.54
C VAL A 3 13.45 12.77 -0.45
N ARG A 4 13.43 12.19 0.76
CA ARG A 4 13.84 10.78 1.00
C ARG A 4 12.80 9.95 1.75
N LYS A 5 11.70 10.58 2.18
CA LYS A 5 10.65 9.92 2.96
C LYS A 5 9.30 10.08 2.28
N ALA A 6 8.48 9.03 2.29
CA ALA A 6 7.11 9.07 1.82
C ALA A 6 6.14 8.51 2.86
N ILE A 7 4.91 9.04 2.83
CA ILE A 7 3.80 8.56 3.66
C ILE A 7 2.70 8.06 2.73
N ILE A 8 2.26 6.82 2.91
CA ILE A 8 1.19 6.20 2.12
C ILE A 8 -0.02 5.94 3.03
N PRO A 9 -1.11 6.72 2.89
CA PRO A 9 -2.34 6.47 3.63
C PRO A 9 -3.12 5.29 3.04
N ALA A 10 -3.12 4.16 3.74
CA ALA A 10 -3.79 2.91 3.36
C ALA A 10 -4.91 2.53 4.36
N ALA A 11 -5.57 3.50 5.00
CA ALA A 11 -6.57 3.26 6.04
C ALA A 11 -8.03 3.21 5.55
N GLY A 12 -8.30 3.53 4.28
CA GLY A 12 -9.67 3.68 3.78
C GLY A 12 -10.46 2.35 3.67
N LEU A 13 -11.77 2.39 3.92
CA LEU A 13 -12.64 1.19 3.94
C LEU A 13 -12.91 0.57 2.55
N GLY A 14 -12.72 1.33 1.47
CA GLY A 14 -12.87 0.80 0.10
C GLY A 14 -14.31 0.46 -0.30
N THR A 15 -15.32 1.14 0.24
CA THR A 15 -16.76 0.84 0.02
C THR A 15 -17.21 0.85 -1.45
N ARG A 16 -16.53 1.61 -2.31
CA ARG A 16 -16.77 1.64 -3.77
C ARG A 16 -16.38 0.35 -4.51
N PHE A 17 -15.59 -0.50 -3.87
CA PHE A 17 -15.10 -1.77 -4.42
C PHE A 17 -15.74 -2.97 -3.70
N LEU A 18 -16.88 -2.79 -3.05
CA LEU A 18 -17.66 -3.90 -2.54
C LEU A 18 -18.20 -4.74 -3.72
N PRO A 19 -18.24 -6.08 -3.58
CA PRO A 19 -17.95 -6.85 -2.37
C PRO A 19 -16.46 -7.18 -2.15
N ALA A 20 -15.58 -6.94 -3.13
CA ALA A 20 -14.17 -7.37 -3.07
C ALA A 20 -13.44 -6.84 -1.83
N THR A 21 -13.71 -5.59 -1.43
CA THR A 21 -13.07 -4.96 -0.26
C THR A 21 -13.56 -5.46 1.09
N LYS A 22 -14.57 -6.32 1.13
CA LYS A 22 -15.02 -6.98 2.36
C LYS A 22 -14.04 -8.05 2.84
N ALA A 23 -13.36 -8.73 1.91
CA ALA A 23 -12.42 -9.81 2.20
C ALA A 23 -10.95 -9.34 2.24
N GLN A 24 -10.59 -8.36 1.42
CA GLN A 24 -9.22 -7.90 1.24
C GLN A 24 -9.16 -6.37 1.15
N PRO A 25 -8.17 -5.68 1.75
CA PRO A 25 -8.05 -4.23 1.60
C PRO A 25 -7.95 -3.81 0.13
N LYS A 26 -8.52 -2.65 -0.23
CA LYS A 26 -8.45 -2.13 -1.61
C LYS A 26 -7.01 -2.00 -2.13
N GLU A 27 -6.07 -1.67 -1.25
CA GLU A 27 -4.64 -1.50 -1.57
C GLU A 27 -3.96 -2.84 -1.88
N MET A 28 -4.58 -3.95 -1.49
CA MET A 28 -4.12 -5.29 -1.82
C MET A 28 -4.80 -5.87 -3.06
N LEU A 29 -5.84 -5.23 -3.62
CA LEU A 29 -6.49 -5.75 -4.83
C LEU A 29 -5.45 -5.86 -5.96
N PRO A 30 -5.36 -7.01 -6.64
CA PRO A 30 -4.34 -7.22 -7.66
C PRO A 30 -4.68 -6.46 -8.94
N ILE A 31 -3.67 -5.86 -9.55
CA ILE A 31 -3.68 -5.45 -10.95
C ILE A 31 -2.84 -6.49 -11.69
N VAL A 32 -3.52 -7.32 -12.49
CA VAL A 32 -2.98 -8.57 -13.06
C VAL A 32 -2.57 -9.52 -11.94
N ASP A 33 -1.31 -9.55 -11.56
CA ASP A 33 -0.70 -10.46 -10.58
C ASP A 33 -0.08 -9.74 -9.38
N LYS A 34 -0.04 -8.40 -9.39
CA LYS A 34 0.65 -7.59 -8.38
C LYS A 34 -0.34 -6.76 -7.55
N PRO A 35 -0.23 -6.72 -6.21
CA PRO A 35 -1.04 -5.85 -5.37
C PRO A 35 -0.88 -4.36 -5.73
N THR A 36 -1.98 -3.61 -5.72
CA THR A 36 -1.98 -2.16 -6.04
C THR A 36 -0.94 -1.38 -5.22
N LEU A 37 -0.79 -1.67 -3.92
CA LEU A 37 0.17 -1.00 -3.04
C LEU A 37 1.63 -1.20 -3.45
N GLN A 38 1.95 -2.36 -4.04
CA GLN A 38 3.31 -2.64 -4.48
C GLN A 38 3.73 -1.71 -5.63
N TYR A 39 2.83 -1.40 -6.57
CA TYR A 39 3.12 -0.42 -7.63
C TYR A 39 3.48 0.96 -7.06
N ILE A 40 2.73 1.42 -6.05
CA ILE A 40 2.97 2.72 -5.40
C ILE A 40 4.34 2.73 -4.71
N ILE A 41 4.72 1.62 -4.06
CA ILE A 41 6.01 1.54 -3.38
C ILE A 41 7.16 1.46 -4.38
N GLU A 42 7.02 0.67 -5.45
CA GLU A 42 8.03 0.61 -6.52
C GLU A 42 8.24 1.99 -7.17
N GLU A 43 7.17 2.76 -7.35
CA GLU A 43 7.26 4.14 -7.85
C GLU A 43 8.00 5.06 -6.87
N ALA A 44 7.64 5.00 -5.57
CA ALA A 44 8.32 5.77 -4.53
C ALA A 44 9.83 5.46 -4.50
N VAL A 45 10.21 4.19 -4.53
CA VAL A 45 11.62 3.76 -4.56
C VAL A 45 12.32 4.27 -5.82
N LYS A 46 11.70 4.15 -7.00
CA LYS A 46 12.25 4.68 -8.26
C LYS A 46 12.46 6.20 -8.22
N SER A 47 11.68 6.93 -7.42
CA SER A 47 11.86 8.37 -7.21
C SER A 47 12.95 8.75 -6.19
N GLY A 48 13.64 7.76 -5.60
CA GLY A 48 14.71 7.99 -4.62
C GLY A 48 14.22 8.10 -3.17
N ILE A 49 13.03 7.59 -2.86
CA ILE A 49 12.56 7.48 -1.47
C ILE A 49 13.22 6.27 -0.80
N GLU A 50 13.81 6.51 0.36
CA GLU A 50 14.53 5.52 1.17
C GLU A 50 13.67 5.00 2.33
N GLU A 51 12.76 5.83 2.85
CA GLU A 51 11.90 5.49 3.99
C GLU A 51 10.42 5.67 3.64
N ILE A 52 9.62 4.63 3.81
CA ILE A 52 8.19 4.64 3.52
C ILE A 52 7.40 4.30 4.78
N LEU A 53 6.52 5.20 5.21
CA LEU A 53 5.57 4.99 6.29
C LEU A 53 4.18 4.71 5.73
N ILE A 54 3.65 3.51 5.97
CA ILE A 54 2.29 3.14 5.56
C ILE A 54 1.33 3.29 6.74
N ILE A 55 0.35 4.17 6.60
CA ILE A 55 -0.68 4.39 7.62
C ILE A 55 -1.84 3.42 7.38
N THR A 56 -2.03 2.46 8.29
CA THR A 56 -3.06 1.41 8.17
C THR A 56 -4.24 1.63 9.13
N GLY A 57 -5.37 0.97 8.86
CA GLY A 57 -6.58 0.98 9.71
C GLY A 57 -6.76 -0.29 10.54
N ARG A 58 -7.70 -0.28 11.50
CA ARG A 58 -7.92 -1.35 12.52
C ARG A 58 -8.04 -2.79 11.99
N ASN A 59 -8.49 -2.99 10.74
CA ASN A 59 -8.76 -4.32 10.17
C ASN A 59 -7.83 -4.71 9.00
N LYS A 60 -6.66 -4.08 8.85
CA LYS A 60 -5.78 -4.30 7.69
C LYS A 60 -4.47 -5.01 8.03
N LYS A 61 -4.55 -6.13 8.77
CA LYS A 61 -3.38 -6.93 9.17
C LYS A 61 -2.53 -7.40 7.98
N VAL A 62 -3.18 -7.71 6.84
CA VAL A 62 -2.52 -8.13 5.60
C VAL A 62 -1.52 -7.08 5.08
N LEU A 63 -1.73 -5.78 5.33
CA LEU A 63 -0.78 -4.74 4.91
C LEU A 63 0.56 -4.81 5.66
N ARG A 64 0.60 -5.43 6.84
CA ARG A 64 1.84 -5.63 7.60
C ARG A 64 2.74 -6.72 7.00
N THR A 65 2.14 -7.66 6.24
CA THR A 65 2.86 -8.77 5.59
C THR A 65 3.60 -8.33 4.33
N ILE A 66 3.38 -7.10 3.85
CA ILE A 66 4.26 -6.48 2.86
C ILE A 66 5.57 -6.10 3.56
N LEU A 67 6.35 -7.13 3.92
CA LEU A 67 7.77 -7.02 4.22
C LEU A 67 8.45 -6.87 2.87
N ILE A 68 8.66 -5.62 2.47
CA ILE A 68 9.55 -5.33 1.36
C ILE A 68 10.96 -5.45 1.95
N ASN A 69 11.61 -6.56 1.66
CA ASN A 69 13.07 -6.58 1.66
C ASN A 69 13.48 -5.67 0.50
N LEU A 70 13.62 -4.38 0.77
CA LEU A 70 14.37 -3.47 -0.11
C LEU A 70 15.86 -3.80 -0.01
#